data_AF-A0A0F9DQM8-F1
#
_entry.id   AF-A0A0F9DQM8-F1
#
_cell.length_a   1.000
_cell.length_b   1.000
_cell.length_c   1.000
_cell.angle_alpha   90.00
_cell.angle_beta   90.00
_cell.angle_gamma   90.00
#
_symmetry.space_group_name_H-M   'P 1'
#
loop_
_entity.id
_entity.type
_entity.pdbx_description
1 polymer ?
#
loop_
_entity_poly.entity_id
_entity_poly.type
_entity_poly.pdbx_seq_one_letter_code
_entity_poly.pdbx_strand_id
1 'polypeptide(L)'
;MENLKNNLIDLLLMKKPMIIMVHRIECNKSSIDDVYYQRNLVVKIDSLIEIINKITKSKYSFGTLKQSIENNNHLHITFDDGYKEHLIAAKKLIKELGLQKENCSFAINIGNSLLSDFSGMDLIYDIIQNNSFEELCNYLSIDNRKECNIEFIKELYI
;
A
#
# COMPACT_ATOMS: atom_id res chain seq x y z
N MET A 1 -30.08 -29.72 -14.62
CA MET A 1 -30.15 -28.48 -15.43
C MET A 1 -30.17 -27.21 -14.58
N GLU A 2 -30.82 -27.21 -13.41
CA GLU A 2 -30.86 -26.05 -12.48
C GLU A 2 -29.48 -25.63 -11.94
N ASN A 3 -28.63 -26.59 -11.54
CA ASN A 3 -27.26 -26.31 -11.08
C ASN A 3 -26.34 -25.66 -12.14
N LEU A 4 -26.59 -25.91 -13.43
CA LEU A 4 -25.78 -25.31 -14.50
C LEU A 4 -26.20 -23.86 -14.75
N LYS A 5 -27.50 -23.55 -14.64
CA LYS A 5 -28.03 -22.18 -14.76
C LYS A 5 -27.61 -21.30 -13.57
N ASN A 6 -27.62 -21.82 -12.34
CA ASN A 6 -27.18 -21.07 -11.17
C ASN A 6 -25.67 -20.77 -11.25
N ASN A 7 -24.84 -21.74 -11.62
CA ASN A 7 -23.41 -21.50 -11.83
C ASN A 7 -23.11 -20.50 -12.96
N LEU A 8 -23.91 -20.45 -14.03
CA LEU A 8 -23.76 -19.46 -15.10
C LEU A 8 -24.23 -18.07 -14.69
N ILE A 9 -25.31 -17.97 -13.90
CA ILE A 9 -25.79 -16.71 -13.32
C ILE A 9 -24.76 -16.19 -12.32
N ASP A 10 -24.19 -17.04 -11.47
CA ASP A 10 -23.12 -16.66 -10.54
C ASP A 10 -21.85 -16.23 -11.31
N LEU A 11 -21.49 -16.91 -12.41
CA LEU A 11 -20.40 -16.48 -13.31
C LEU A 11 -20.68 -15.13 -13.98
N LEU A 12 -21.91 -14.89 -14.43
CA LEU A 12 -22.36 -13.63 -15.05
C LEU A 12 -22.54 -12.51 -14.02
N LEU A 13 -22.80 -12.85 -12.75
CA LEU A 13 -22.89 -11.97 -11.59
C LEU A 13 -21.56 -11.86 -10.84
N MET A 14 -20.46 -12.47 -11.31
CA MET A 14 -19.14 -12.30 -10.71
C MET A 14 -18.75 -10.82 -10.82
N LYS A 15 -19.15 -10.07 -9.79
CA LYS A 15 -18.80 -8.68 -9.56
C LYS A 15 -17.28 -8.66 -9.50
N LYS A 16 -16.66 -8.11 -10.53
CA LYS A 16 -15.22 -7.92 -10.50
C LYS A 16 -14.92 -6.86 -9.43
N PRO A 17 -14.06 -7.17 -8.45
CA PRO A 17 -13.65 -6.19 -7.47
C PRO A 17 -13.05 -4.98 -8.16
N MET A 18 -13.43 -3.77 -7.73
CA MET A 18 -12.86 -2.54 -8.26
C MET A 18 -11.74 -2.08 -7.33
N ILE A 19 -10.57 -2.67 -7.52
CA ILE A 19 -9.37 -2.40 -6.72
C ILE A 19 -8.26 -1.93 -7.67
N ILE A 20 -7.71 -0.74 -7.41
CA ILE A 20 -6.49 -0.28 -8.08
C ILE A 20 -5.32 -0.63 -7.18
N MET A 21 -4.44 -1.49 -7.68
CA MET A 21 -3.20 -1.86 -7.03
C MET A 21 -2.05 -1.01 -7.56
N VAL A 22 -1.35 -0.33 -6.66
CA VAL A 22 -0.28 0.60 -6.98
C VAL A 22 1.03 0.11 -6.38
N HIS A 23 2.02 -0.18 -7.23
CA HIS A 23 3.35 -0.60 -6.80
C HIS A 23 4.29 0.60 -6.60
N ARG A 24 4.65 1.33 -7.67
CA ARG A 24 5.54 2.50 -7.58
C ARG A 24 4.85 3.76 -8.05
N ILE A 25 5.17 4.90 -7.43
CA ILE A 25 4.59 6.20 -7.79
C ILE A 25 5.68 7.22 -8.05
N GLU A 26 5.72 7.70 -9.29
CA GLU A 26 6.59 8.81 -9.67
C GLU A 26 5.96 10.12 -9.18
N CYS A 27 6.67 10.77 -8.25
CA CYS A 27 6.43 12.11 -7.73
C CYS A 27 7.67 12.98 -8.02
N ASN A 28 7.57 14.31 -7.91
CA ASN A 28 8.65 15.26 -8.23
C ASN A 28 10.02 15.01 -7.53
N LYS A 29 10.07 14.15 -6.50
CA LYS A 29 11.29 13.78 -5.75
C LYS A 29 11.54 12.26 -5.70
N SER A 30 10.87 11.49 -6.54
CA SER A 30 11.02 10.03 -6.53
C SER A 30 12.35 9.62 -7.18
N SER A 31 13.09 8.75 -6.52
CA SER A 31 14.22 8.01 -7.10
C SER A 31 13.77 6.56 -7.21
N ILE A 32 13.33 6.17 -8.41
CA ILE A 32 12.79 4.84 -8.72
C ILE A 32 13.77 4.18 -9.67
N ASP A 33 14.16 2.95 -9.37
CA ASP A 33 15.05 2.16 -10.23
C ASP A 33 14.37 1.89 -11.60
N ASP A 34 15.15 2.03 -12.68
CA ASP A 34 14.73 1.80 -14.07
C ASP A 34 14.06 0.44 -14.27
N VAL A 35 14.43 -0.59 -13.47
CA VAL A 35 13.82 -1.91 -13.53
C VAL A 35 12.29 -1.86 -13.30
N TYR A 36 11.79 -0.93 -12.48
CA TYR A 36 10.35 -0.79 -12.25
C TYR A 36 9.64 -0.16 -13.45
N TYR A 37 10.29 0.76 -14.16
CA TYR A 37 9.75 1.33 -15.40
C TYR A 37 9.71 0.29 -16.51
N GLN A 38 10.79 -0.47 -16.68
CA GLN A 38 10.86 -1.57 -17.66
C GLN A 38 9.78 -2.63 -17.44
N ARG A 39 9.41 -2.85 -16.17
CA ARG A 39 8.33 -3.77 -15.77
C ARG A 39 6.92 -3.15 -15.82
N ASN A 40 6.78 -1.89 -16.20
CA ASN A 40 5.52 -1.14 -16.18
C ASN A 40 4.85 -1.11 -14.79
N LEU A 41 5.65 -1.01 -13.73
CA LEU A 41 5.19 -0.98 -12.33
C LEU A 41 5.09 0.44 -11.76
N VAL A 42 5.45 1.46 -12.54
CA VAL A 42 5.46 2.86 -12.12
C VAL A 42 4.29 3.61 -12.73
N VAL A 43 3.54 4.32 -11.89
CA VAL A 43 2.52 5.28 -12.32
C VAL A 43 2.91 6.70 -11.91
N LYS A 44 2.73 7.68 -12.79
CA LYS A 44 2.86 9.10 -12.42
C LYS A 44 1.68 9.49 -11.55
N ILE A 45 1.93 10.26 -10.48
CA ILE A 45 0.86 10.65 -9.55
C ILE A 45 -0.30 11.37 -10.25
N ASP A 46 -0.03 12.23 -11.23
CA ASP A 46 -1.07 12.95 -11.97
C ASP A 46 -1.89 12.01 -12.87
N SER A 47 -1.25 11.00 -13.46
CA SER A 47 -1.95 9.96 -14.23
C SER A 47 -2.82 9.08 -13.33
N LEU A 48 -2.35 8.76 -12.12
CA LEU A 48 -3.16 8.03 -11.13
C LEU A 48 -4.42 8.84 -10.75
N ILE A 49 -4.26 10.14 -10.49
CA ILE A 49 -5.38 11.05 -10.21
C ILE A 49 -6.38 11.10 -11.38
N GLU A 50 -5.88 11.17 -12.62
CA GLU A 50 -6.74 11.16 -13.82
C GLU A 50 -7.53 9.87 -13.94
N ILE A 51 -6.89 8.71 -13.73
CA ILE A 51 -7.53 7.39 -13.76
C ILE A 51 -8.64 7.31 -12.70
N ILE A 52 -8.32 7.67 -11.46
CA ILE A 52 -9.30 7.65 -10.35
C ILE A 52 -10.48 8.56 -10.67
N ASN A 53 -10.22 9.78 -11.16
CA ASN A 53 -11.29 10.71 -11.54
C ASN A 53 -12.19 10.16 -12.66
N LYS A 54 -11.64 9.47 -13.66
CA LYS A 54 -12.44 8.83 -14.71
C LYS A 54 -13.36 7.75 -14.13
N ILE A 55 -12.85 6.96 -13.18
CA ILE A 55 -13.62 5.91 -12.52
C ILE A 55 -14.73 6.51 -11.65
N THR A 56 -14.40 7.46 -10.77
CA THR A 56 -15.36 8.03 -9.83
C THR A 56 -16.44 8.88 -10.53
N LYS A 57 -16.13 9.50 -11.67
CA LYS A 57 -17.14 10.17 -12.52
C LYS A 57 -18.11 9.21 -13.20
N SER A 58 -17.77 7.92 -13.30
CA SER A 58 -18.54 6.91 -14.03
C SER A 58 -19.53 6.11 -13.15
N LYS A 59 -20.04 6.72 -12.07
CA LYS A 59 -20.95 6.14 -11.04
C LYS A 59 -20.28 5.30 -9.95
N TYR A 60 -18.96 5.35 -9.83
CA TYR A 60 -18.25 4.68 -8.75
C TYR A 60 -17.98 5.65 -7.59
N SER A 61 -18.09 5.18 -6.35
CA SER A 61 -17.65 5.91 -5.16
C SER A 61 -16.43 5.24 -4.56
N PHE A 62 -15.70 5.92 -3.68
CA PHE A 62 -14.72 5.24 -2.85
C PHE A 62 -15.41 4.29 -1.86
N GLY A 63 -14.75 3.19 -1.51
CA GLY A 63 -15.24 2.29 -0.46
C GLY A 63 -14.13 1.50 0.22
N THR A 64 -14.52 0.80 1.28
CA THR A 64 -13.64 -0.14 1.97
C THR A 64 -13.23 -1.30 1.07
N LEU A 65 -12.17 -2.02 1.44
CA LEU A 65 -11.75 -3.23 0.73
C LEU A 65 -12.91 -4.23 0.63
N LYS A 66 -13.63 -4.45 1.74
CA LYS A 66 -14.82 -5.29 1.79
C LYS A 66 -15.89 -4.83 0.81
N GLN A 67 -16.28 -3.56 0.85
CA GLN A 67 -17.28 -3.01 -0.07
C GLN A 67 -16.85 -3.13 -1.53
N SER A 68 -15.57 -3.01 -1.84
CA SER A 68 -15.05 -3.06 -3.21
C SER A 68 -14.94 -4.49 -3.74
N ILE A 69 -14.91 -5.50 -2.86
CA ILE A 69 -15.03 -6.92 -3.20
C ILE A 69 -16.50 -7.32 -3.35
N GLU A 70 -17.36 -6.86 -2.44
CA GLU A 70 -18.77 -7.28 -2.37
C GLU A 70 -19.69 -6.49 -3.33
N ASN A 71 -19.30 -5.25 -3.66
CA ASN A 71 -20.07 -4.31 -4.48
C ASN A 71 -19.24 -3.82 -5.67
N ASN A 72 -19.84 -3.83 -6.85
CA ASN A 72 -19.20 -3.49 -8.13
C ASN A 72 -19.14 -1.98 -8.42
N ASN A 73 -19.42 -1.12 -7.44
CA ASN A 73 -19.49 0.34 -7.59
C ASN A 73 -18.61 1.08 -6.58
N HIS A 74 -17.83 0.36 -5.77
CA HIS A 74 -16.92 0.94 -4.79
C HIS A 74 -15.48 0.69 -5.23
N LEU A 75 -14.70 1.76 -5.35
CA LEU A 75 -13.28 1.75 -5.65
C LEU A 75 -12.48 1.70 -4.33
N HIS A 76 -11.55 0.76 -4.24
CA HIS A 76 -10.49 0.75 -3.23
C HIS A 76 -9.12 0.92 -3.89
N ILE A 77 -8.19 1.54 -3.17
CA ILE A 77 -6.80 1.71 -3.63
C ILE A 77 -5.88 0.91 -2.70
N THR A 78 -5.03 0.05 -3.26
CA THR A 78 -3.98 -0.62 -2.49
C THR A 78 -2.61 -0.11 -2.92
N PHE A 79 -1.74 0.13 -1.94
CA PHE A 79 -0.34 0.44 -2.13
C PHE A 79 0.48 -0.75 -1.65
N ASP A 80 1.20 -1.39 -2.55
CA ASP A 80 1.94 -2.61 -2.26
C ASP A 80 3.43 -2.30 -2.04
N ASP A 81 4.09 -3.09 -1.21
CA ASP A 81 5.52 -3.01 -0.86
C ASP A 81 5.96 -1.83 0.03
N GLY A 82 5.06 -0.89 0.37
CA GLY A 82 5.31 0.09 1.45
C GLY A 82 6.33 1.20 1.16
N TYR A 83 6.48 1.62 -0.09
CA TYR A 83 7.39 2.69 -0.48
C TYR A 83 7.00 4.08 0.05
N LYS A 84 8.00 4.93 0.36
CA LYS A 84 7.80 6.29 0.89
C LYS A 84 6.90 7.17 0.02
N GLU A 85 6.95 7.02 -1.30
CA GLU A 85 6.10 7.77 -2.23
C GLU A 85 4.61 7.51 -2.05
N HIS A 86 4.20 6.37 -1.48
CA HIS A 86 2.80 6.06 -1.23
C HIS A 86 2.18 7.02 -0.22
N LEU A 87 2.94 7.44 0.80
CA LEU A 87 2.45 8.44 1.77
C LEU A 87 2.28 9.81 1.12
N ILE A 88 3.18 10.19 0.23
CA ILE A 88 3.09 11.44 -0.54
C ILE A 88 1.84 11.40 -1.44
N ALA A 89 1.65 10.29 -2.15
CA ALA A 89 0.49 10.07 -3.00
C ALA A 89 -0.81 10.08 -2.19
N ALA A 90 -0.89 9.36 -1.08
CA ALA A 90 -2.07 9.32 -0.24
C ALA A 90 -2.46 10.71 0.28
N LYS A 91 -1.49 11.52 0.75
CA LYS A 91 -1.73 12.92 1.14
C LYS A 91 -2.29 13.75 -0.01
N LYS A 92 -1.76 13.58 -1.23
CA LYS A 92 -2.27 14.29 -2.42
C LYS A 92 -3.68 13.84 -2.80
N LEU A 93 -3.95 12.54 -2.78
CA LEU A 93 -5.28 11.96 -3.07
C LEU A 93 -6.34 12.37 -2.04
N ILE A 94 -5.99 12.45 -0.75
CA ILE A 94 -6.87 12.99 0.29
C ILE A 94 -7.24 14.45 -0.06
N LYS A 95 -6.25 15.27 -0.39
CA LYS A 95 -6.45 16.69 -0.68
C LYS A 95 -7.27 16.94 -1.95
N GLU A 96 -6.99 16.20 -3.02
CA GLU A 96 -7.57 16.47 -4.34
C GLU A 96 -8.87 15.72 -4.61
N LEU A 97 -9.02 14.51 -4.03
CA LEU A 97 -10.14 13.61 -4.34
C LEU A 97 -11.01 13.31 -3.12
N GLY A 98 -10.64 13.79 -1.93
CA GLY A 98 -11.36 13.48 -0.69
C GLY A 98 -11.24 12.02 -0.27
N LEU A 99 -10.17 11.33 -0.67
CA LEU A 99 -9.89 9.95 -0.26
C LEU A 99 -9.88 9.85 1.27
N GLN A 100 -10.51 8.81 1.82
CA GLN A 100 -10.47 8.53 3.26
C GLN A 100 -9.57 7.33 3.57
N LYS A 101 -9.09 7.23 4.82
CA LYS A 101 -8.12 6.19 5.24
C LYS A 101 -8.66 4.79 4.99
N GLU A 102 -9.93 4.56 5.25
CA GLU A 102 -10.65 3.31 5.05
C GLU A 102 -10.81 2.93 3.57
N ASN A 103 -10.56 3.85 2.63
CA ASN A 103 -10.65 3.62 1.20
C ASN A 103 -9.30 3.30 0.55
N CYS A 104 -8.23 3.25 1.35
CA CYS A 104 -6.94 2.75 0.92
C CYS A 104 -6.33 1.77 1.91
N SER A 105 -5.51 0.86 1.40
CA SER A 105 -4.73 -0.09 2.19
C SER A 105 -3.28 -0.03 1.78
N PHE A 106 -2.37 -0.27 2.74
CA PHE A 106 -0.95 -0.41 2.49
C PHE A 106 -0.58 -1.86 2.80
N ALA A 107 -0.28 -2.63 1.75
CA ALA A 107 0.22 -4.00 1.87
C ALA A 107 1.74 -3.91 2.06
N ILE A 108 2.15 -3.86 3.31
CA ILE A 108 3.55 -3.73 3.68
C ILE A 108 4.21 -5.10 3.54
N ASN A 109 5.13 -5.21 2.60
CA ASN A 109 5.97 -6.38 2.48
C ASN A 109 7.01 -6.35 3.59
N ILE A 110 6.79 -7.14 4.64
CA ILE A 110 7.68 -7.15 5.80
C ILE A 110 9.08 -7.66 5.44
N GLY A 111 9.25 -8.42 4.34
CA GLY A 111 10.56 -8.77 3.79
C GLY A 111 11.32 -7.59 3.20
N ASN A 112 10.63 -6.58 2.63
CA ASN A 112 11.22 -5.27 2.31
C ASN A 112 11.39 -4.41 3.58
N SER A 113 10.59 -4.65 4.62
CA SER A 113 10.71 -3.98 5.92
C SER A 113 11.85 -4.48 6.78
N LEU A 114 12.29 -5.72 6.55
CA LEU A 114 13.22 -6.44 7.41
C LEU A 114 14.55 -6.61 6.63
N LEU A 115 14.53 -6.95 5.33
CA LEU A 115 15.55 -6.65 4.29
C LEU A 115 16.14 -5.23 4.40
N SER A 116 17.35 -5.09 4.94
CA SER A 116 17.97 -3.87 5.46
C SER A 116 18.45 -2.83 4.43
N ASP A 117 17.59 -2.42 3.50
CA ASP A 117 17.64 -1.07 2.89
C ASP A 117 16.30 -0.29 3.14
N PHE A 118 15.40 -0.90 3.94
CA PHE A 118 14.18 -0.42 4.63
C PHE A 118 12.81 -0.36 3.90
N SER A 119 11.76 -0.88 4.58
CA SER A 119 10.63 -0.07 5.11
C SER A 119 9.97 -0.65 6.40
N GLY A 120 10.59 -0.78 7.58
CA GLY A 120 11.89 -0.35 8.09
C GLY A 120 12.02 1.15 8.30
N MET A 121 11.45 1.94 7.39
CA MET A 121 11.92 3.29 7.12
C MET A 121 11.37 4.28 8.12
N ASP A 122 10.07 4.27 8.39
CA ASP A 122 9.52 5.30 9.27
C ASP A 122 9.99 5.13 10.71
N LEU A 123 10.14 3.89 11.19
CA LEU A 123 10.59 3.63 12.55
C LEU A 123 12.10 3.95 12.72
N ILE A 124 12.93 3.72 11.70
CA ILE A 124 14.38 3.99 11.74
C ILE A 124 14.70 5.44 11.33
N TYR A 125 13.83 6.08 10.54
CA TYR A 125 13.89 7.52 10.27
C TYR A 125 13.53 8.35 11.51
N ASP A 126 12.59 7.90 12.35
CA ASP A 126 12.23 8.55 13.61
C ASP A 126 13.32 8.41 14.69
N ILE A 127 14.11 7.32 14.67
CA ILE A 127 15.20 7.06 15.64
C ILE A 127 16.50 7.81 15.28
N ILE A 128 16.89 7.95 14.01
CA ILE A 128 18.08 8.73 13.60
C ILE A 128 17.85 10.24 13.78
N GLN A 129 16.61 10.70 13.63
CA GLN A 129 16.25 12.09 13.83
C GLN A 129 16.30 12.50 15.33
N ASN A 130 16.20 11.54 16.27
CA ASN A 130 16.02 11.80 17.71
C ASN A 130 16.99 11.03 18.67
N ASN A 131 17.84 10.12 18.18
CA ASN A 131 18.84 9.33 18.93
C ASN A 131 18.29 8.37 20.03
N SER A 132 17.11 7.77 19.80
CA SER A 132 16.37 6.97 20.80
C SER A 132 16.40 5.45 20.57
N PHE A 133 17.47 4.78 20.99
CA PHE A 133 17.67 3.33 20.77
C PHE A 133 16.80 2.40 21.64
N GLU A 134 16.40 2.83 22.83
CA GLU A 134 15.61 2.03 23.77
C GLU A 134 14.16 1.82 23.29
N GLU A 135 13.63 2.75 22.50
CA GLU A 135 12.28 2.69 21.92
C GLU A 135 12.16 1.62 20.83
N LEU A 136 13.23 1.35 20.08
CA LEU A 136 13.26 0.32 19.05
C LEU A 136 13.13 -1.08 19.63
N CYS A 137 13.91 -1.38 20.68
CA CYS A 137 13.94 -2.70 21.30
C CYS A 137 12.61 -2.98 22.02
N ASN A 138 11.99 -1.97 22.65
CA ASN A 138 10.63 -2.06 23.18
C ASN A 138 9.57 -2.28 22.08
N TYR A 139 9.65 -1.55 20.96
CA TYR A 139 8.68 -1.67 19.86
C TYR A 139 8.63 -3.07 19.26
N LEU A 140 9.79 -3.69 19.11
CA LEU A 140 9.93 -5.05 18.61
C LEU A 140 9.61 -6.13 19.67
N SER A 141 9.19 -5.72 20.88
CA SER A 141 8.98 -6.60 22.02
C SER A 141 10.20 -7.50 22.31
N ILE A 142 11.40 -6.95 22.11
CA ILE A 142 12.67 -7.60 22.36
C ILE A 142 13.09 -7.28 23.79
N ASP A 143 13.26 -8.32 24.59
CA ASP A 143 13.62 -8.21 26.00
C ASP A 143 15.00 -7.50 26.15
N ASN A 144 15.02 -6.39 26.89
CA ASN A 144 16.03 -5.30 26.86
C ASN A 144 17.40 -5.67 27.47
N ARG A 145 17.93 -6.85 27.19
CA ARG A 145 19.23 -7.32 27.72
C ARG A 145 20.37 -6.73 26.91
N LYS A 146 20.91 -5.58 27.37
CA LYS A 146 22.24 -4.92 27.17
C LYS A 146 23.03 -5.02 25.84
N GLU A 147 22.60 -5.79 24.86
CA GLU A 147 23.26 -6.04 23.58
C GLU A 147 22.23 -6.08 22.42
N CYS A 148 21.07 -5.43 22.58
CA CYS A 148 20.15 -5.18 21.48
C CYS A 148 20.83 -4.20 20.50
N ASN A 149 21.41 -4.76 19.44
CA ASN A 149 22.07 -4.02 18.38
C ASN A 149 21.47 -4.44 17.03
N ILE A 150 21.89 -3.78 15.95
CA ILE A 150 21.29 -3.98 14.63
C ILE A 150 21.41 -5.43 14.12
N GLU A 151 22.42 -6.18 14.57
CA GLU A 151 22.62 -7.58 14.18
C GLU A 151 21.55 -8.50 14.80
N PHE A 152 21.09 -8.20 16.02
CA PHE A 152 20.06 -8.98 16.69
C PHE A 152 18.65 -8.80 16.08
N ILE A 153 18.32 -7.60 15.61
CA ILE A 153 17.01 -7.28 15.02
C ILE A 153 16.82 -7.95 13.65
N LYS A 154 17.90 -8.09 12.88
CA LYS A 154 17.87 -8.76 11.56
C LYS A 154 17.46 -10.23 11.67
N GLU A 155 17.86 -10.94 12.72
CA GLU A 155 17.60 -12.39 12.86
C GLU A 155 16.13 -12.75 13.14
N LEU A 156 15.31 -11.83 13.63
CA LEU A 156 13.96 -12.15 14.13
C LEU A 156 12.81 -11.96 13.14
N TYR A 157 13.06 -11.22 12.08
CA TYR A 157 12.00 -10.53 11.37
C TYR A 157 12.23 -10.61 9.83
N ILE A 158 13.48 -10.79 9.39
CA ILE A 158 13.85 -11.17 8.03
C ILE A 158 13.73 -12.69 7.85
#